data_AF-A0A9Q7ZIU0-F1
#
_entry.id   AF-A0A9Q7ZIU0-F1
#
_cell.length_a   1.000
_cell.length_b   1.000
_cell.length_c   1.000
_cell.angle_alpha   90.00
_cell.angle_beta   90.00
_cell.angle_gamma   90.00
#
_symmetry.space_group_name_H-M   'P 1'
#
loop_
_entity.id
_entity.type
_entity.pdbx_description
1 polymer ?
#
loop_
_entity_poly.entity_id
_entity_poly.type
_entity_poly.pdbx_seq_one_letter_code
_entity_poly.pdbx_strand_id
1 'polypeptide(L)'
;MIQYIKLNNTNQIQINDSGKGVYHALIWFWKGRKTKISYGELSDKSGVSDRGIRFWLSTLHNIGVIQIEDESSYLSFTLKHIERDNVEFIYSNF
;
A
#
# COMPACT_ATOMS: atom_id res chain seq x y z
N MET A 1 -17.53 -2.46 6.42
CA MET A 1 -17.81 -3.31 5.25
C MET A 1 -16.93 -2.79 4.13
N ILE A 2 -16.00 -3.57 3.58
CA ILE A 2 -15.04 -3.05 2.59
C ILE A 2 -15.41 -3.58 1.20
N GLN A 3 -15.66 -2.67 0.27
CA GLN A 3 -15.94 -2.99 -1.13
C GLN A 3 -14.64 -2.92 -1.95
N TYR A 4 -14.49 -3.91 -2.82
CA TYR A 4 -13.38 -4.25 -3.71
C TYR A 4 -12.85 -3.08 -4.58
N ILE A 5 -11.57 -3.14 -4.95
CA ILE A 5 -10.91 -2.20 -5.89
C ILE A 5 -11.01 -2.75 -7.31
N LYS A 6 -11.51 -1.94 -8.24
CA LYS A 6 -11.52 -2.21 -9.68
C LYS A 6 -10.42 -1.41 -10.36
N LEU A 7 -9.44 -2.08 -10.96
CA LEU A 7 -8.53 -1.47 -11.92
C LEU A 7 -9.31 -1.21 -13.21
N ASN A 8 -9.84 0.00 -13.38
CA ASN A 8 -10.34 0.46 -14.67
C ASN A 8 -9.22 1.23 -15.37
N ASN A 9 -8.69 0.66 -16.46
CA ASN A 9 -7.88 1.18 -17.59
C ASN A 9 -7.06 2.50 -17.56
N THR A 10 -6.95 3.28 -16.49
CA THR A 10 -6.04 4.44 -16.41
C THR A 10 -5.75 4.78 -14.95
N ASN A 11 -4.63 4.28 -14.40
CA ASN A 11 -3.92 4.73 -13.18
C ASN A 11 -4.72 5.11 -11.91
N GLN A 12 -5.99 4.71 -11.77
CA GLN A 12 -6.83 5.11 -10.64
C GLN A 12 -6.85 4.03 -9.57
N ILE A 13 -6.64 4.43 -8.31
CA ILE A 13 -6.80 3.55 -7.15
C ILE A 13 -7.90 4.11 -6.25
N GLN A 14 -8.95 3.32 -6.05
CA GLN A 14 -9.97 3.62 -5.07
C GLN A 14 -9.44 3.28 -3.67
N ILE A 15 -9.29 4.29 -2.81
CA ILE A 15 -8.61 4.15 -1.52
C ILE A 15 -9.24 5.06 -0.46
N ASN A 16 -9.15 4.69 0.81
CA ASN A 16 -9.49 5.58 1.93
C ASN A 16 -8.22 6.15 2.58
N ASP A 17 -8.37 7.00 3.59
CA ASP A 17 -7.24 7.67 4.26
C ASP A 17 -6.22 6.68 4.83
N SER A 18 -6.68 5.56 5.39
CA SER A 18 -5.78 4.52 5.90
C SER A 18 -4.97 3.88 4.76
N GLY A 19 -5.62 3.52 3.66
CA GLY A 19 -4.91 2.95 2.52
C GLY A 19 -3.91 3.93 1.92
N LYS A 20 -4.28 5.21 1.83
CA LYS A 20 -3.39 6.28 1.36
C LYS A 20 -2.18 6.44 2.29
N GLY A 21 -2.38 6.38 3.60
CA GLY A 21 -1.31 6.40 4.60
C GLY A 21 -0.33 5.25 4.42
N VAL A 22 -0.84 4.02 4.25
CA VAL A 22 -0.01 2.83 4.00
C VAL A 22 0.76 2.97 2.69
N TYR A 23 0.10 3.38 1.60
CA TYR A 23 0.73 3.59 0.30
C TYR A 23 1.89 4.59 0.37
N HIS A 24 1.69 5.75 0.99
CA HIS A 24 2.76 6.74 1.13
C HIS A 24 3.89 6.29 2.05
N ALA A 25 3.61 5.50 3.09
CA ALA A 25 4.65 4.89 3.92
C ALA A 25 5.53 3.94 3.10
N LEU A 26 4.93 3.09 2.27
CA LEU A 26 5.66 2.18 1.38
C LEU A 26 6.56 2.94 0.40
N ILE A 27 6.04 4.02 -0.22
CA ILE A 27 6.85 4.90 -1.07
C ILE A 27 8.03 5.49 -0.32
N TRP A 28 7.79 5.99 0.89
CA TRP A 28 8.82 6.63 1.69
C TRP A 28 9.96 5.64 1.99
N PHE A 29 9.63 4.43 2.43
CA PHE A 29 10.65 3.40 2.70
C PHE A 29 11.39 2.94 1.45
N TRP A 30 10.67 2.77 0.34
CA TRP A 30 11.26 2.39 -0.94
C TRP A 30 12.23 3.46 -1.46
N LYS A 31 11.86 4.75 -1.40
CA LYS A 31 12.75 5.88 -1.74
C LYS A 31 13.99 5.93 -0.85
N GLY A 32 13.84 5.55 0.42
CA GLY A 32 14.95 5.35 1.36
C GLY A 32 15.80 4.09 1.10
N ARG A 33 15.49 3.30 0.05
CA ARG A 33 16.12 2.02 -0.29
C ARG A 33 16.09 0.99 0.85
N LYS A 34 15.08 1.07 1.72
CA LYS A 34 14.91 0.12 2.81
C LYS A 34 14.28 -1.17 2.27
N THR A 35 15.00 -2.27 2.42
CA THR A 35 14.62 -3.58 1.84
C THR A 35 13.89 -4.50 2.82
N LYS A 36 13.88 -4.17 4.12
CA LYS A 36 13.15 -4.92 5.15
C LYS A 36 12.45 -3.94 6.07
N ILE A 37 11.13 -4.06 6.19
CA ILE A 37 10.29 -3.15 6.98
C ILE A 37 9.41 -3.98 7.88
N SER A 38 9.40 -3.71 9.17
CA SER A 38 8.48 -4.35 10.11
C SER A 38 7.08 -3.73 10.01
N TYR A 39 6.06 -4.49 10.42
CA TYR A 39 4.69 -3.98 10.52
C TYR A 39 4.58 -2.80 11.51
N GLY A 40 5.38 -2.80 12.59
CA GLY A 40 5.46 -1.69 13.54
C GLY A 40 5.94 -0.40 12.88
N GLU A 41 7.00 -0.48 12.07
CA GLU A 41 7.52 0.68 11.34
C GLU A 41 6.52 1.22 10.30
N LEU A 42 5.74 0.33 9.68
CA LEU A 42 4.62 0.75 8.83
C LEU A 42 3.51 1.43 9.63
N SER A 43 3.19 0.94 10.83
CA SER A 43 2.22 1.55 11.73
C SER A 43 2.64 2.94 12.16
N ASP A 44 3.88 3.09 12.63
CA ASP A 44 4.42 4.38 13.06
C ASP A 44 4.45 5.39 11.91
N LYS A 45 4.79 4.94 10.69
CA LYS A 45 4.89 5.82 9.54
C LYS A 45 3.53 6.20 8.93
N SER A 46 2.58 5.27 8.90
CA SER A 46 1.27 5.46 8.26
C SER A 46 0.19 5.99 9.22
N GLY A 47 0.37 5.83 10.53
CA GLY A 47 -0.66 6.08 11.53
C GLY A 47 -1.80 5.05 11.51
N VAL A 48 -1.64 3.93 10.81
CA VAL A 48 -2.66 2.90 10.62
C VAL A 48 -2.37 1.70 11.51
N SER A 49 -3.40 1.16 12.16
CA SER A 49 -3.28 -0.07 12.96
C SER A 49 -2.71 -1.25 12.17
N ASP A 50 -2.03 -2.19 12.84
CA ASP A 50 -1.50 -3.42 12.23
C ASP A 50 -2.54 -4.17 11.39
N ARG A 51 -3.78 -4.29 11.90
CA ARG A 51 -4.89 -4.92 11.16
C ARG A 51 -5.21 -4.19 9.86
N GLY A 52 -5.22 -2.86 9.90
CA GLY A 52 -5.44 -2.02 8.72
C GLY A 52 -4.29 -2.12 7.72
N ILE A 53 -3.04 -2.18 8.20
CA ILE A 53 -1.86 -2.37 7.36
C ILE A 53 -1.96 -3.68 6.60
N ARG A 54 -2.21 -4.80 7.29
CA ARG A 54 -2.32 -6.12 6.64
C ARG A 54 -3.42 -6.14 5.58
N PHE A 55 -4.56 -5.54 5.89
CA PHE A 55 -5.66 -5.39 4.94
C PHE A 55 -5.21 -4.63 3.68
N TRP A 56 -4.58 -3.47 3.85
CA TRP A 56 -4.15 -2.63 2.73
C TRP A 56 -2.98 -3.21 1.96
N LEU A 57 -2.04 -3.89 2.60
CA LEU A 57 -0.96 -4.61 1.92
C LEU A 57 -1.50 -5.70 1.01
N SER A 58 -2.41 -6.54 1.53
CA SER A 58 -3.08 -7.57 0.73
C SER A 58 -3.84 -6.95 -0.45
N THR A 59 -4.56 -5.85 -0.19
CA THR A 59 -5.33 -5.14 -1.21
C THR A 59 -4.42 -4.58 -2.31
N LEU A 60 -3.38 -3.82 -1.94
CA LEU A 60 -2.39 -3.24 -2.86
C LEU A 60 -1.64 -4.32 -3.65
N HIS A 61 -1.36 -5.46 -3.03
CA HIS A 61 -0.75 -6.61 -3.68
C HIS A 61 -1.68 -7.23 -4.74
N ASN A 62 -2.95 -7.45 -4.37
CA ASN A 62 -3.95 -8.05 -5.26
C ASN A 62 -4.23 -7.19 -6.49
N ILE A 63 -4.13 -5.86 -6.37
CA ILE A 63 -4.24 -4.94 -7.52
C ILE A 63 -2.89 -4.68 -8.21
N GLY A 64 -1.85 -5.43 -7.89
CA GLY A 64 -0.56 -5.36 -8.58
C GLY A 64 0.22 -4.06 -8.35
N VAL A 65 -0.13 -3.25 -7.36
CA VAL A 65 0.62 -2.03 -7.00
C VAL A 65 1.96 -2.37 -6.37
N ILE A 66 1.94 -3.38 -5.49
CA ILE A 66 3.13 -3.93 -4.84
C ILE A 66 3.25 -5.43 -5.11
N GLN A 67 4.48 -5.94 -5.15
CA GLN A 67 4.74 -7.36 -4.99
C GLN A 67 5.36 -7.59 -3.63
N ILE A 68 4.75 -8.48 -2.85
CA ILE A 68 5.30 -8.90 -1.57
C ILE A 68 6.17 -10.13 -1.83
N GLU A 69 7.39 -10.09 -1.31
CA GLU A 69 8.42 -11.11 -1.54
C GLU A 69 8.58 -12.05 -0.34
N ASP A 70 8.38 -11.52 0.87
CA ASP A 70 8.43 -12.25 2.13
C ASP A 70 7.54 -11.53 3.17
N GLU A 71 6.76 -12.31 3.93
CA GLU A 71 5.89 -11.84 5.03
C GLU A 71 6.19 -12.54 6.37
N SER A 72 7.20 -13.41 6.43
CA SER A 72 7.41 -14.32 7.55
C SER A 72 7.76 -13.62 8.87
N SER A 73 8.63 -12.60 8.83
CA SER A 73 9.04 -11.80 10.01
C SER A 73 9.15 -10.30 9.72
N TYR A 74 9.38 -9.96 8.45
CA TYR A 74 9.49 -8.61 7.93
C TYR A 74 8.76 -8.56 6.60
N LEU A 75 8.24 -7.40 6.24
CA LEU A 75 7.72 -7.15 4.90
C LEU A 75 8.89 -6.77 3.98
N SER A 76 9.17 -7.62 2.99
CA SER A 76 9.93 -7.24 1.78
C SER A 76 8.96 -7.02 0.63
N PHE A 77 9.08 -5.90 -0.08
CA PHE A 77 8.25 -5.62 -1.23
C PHE A 77 8.98 -4.86 -2.33
N THR A 78 8.52 -5.08 -3.55
CA THR A 78 8.89 -4.28 -4.71
C THR A 78 7.68 -3.46 -5.16
N LEU A 79 7.88 -2.16 -5.41
CA LEU A 79 6.86 -1.30 -6.01
C LEU A 79 6.80 -1.57 -7.51
N LYS A 80 5.66 -2.04 -8.01
CA LYS A 80 5.49 -2.41 -9.42
C LYS A 80 4.81 -1.32 -10.25
N HIS A 81 3.78 -0.70 -9.69
CA HIS A 81 2.91 0.21 -10.45
C HIS A 81 3.00 1.67 -9.99
N ILE A 82 3.84 1.97 -9.01
CA ILE A 82 3.93 3.30 -8.38
C ILE A 82 4.78 4.28 -9.19
N GLU A 83 5.68 3.81 -10.07
CA GLU A 83 6.52 4.70 -10.90
C GLU A 83 5.82 5.24 -12.16
N ARG A 84 4.52 5.53 -12.07
CA ARG A 84 3.90 6.48 -12.99
C ARG A 84 3.37 7.60 -12.14
N ASP A 85 3.91 8.80 -12.33
CA ASP A 85 3.62 10.05 -11.60
C ASP A 85 2.14 10.49 -11.58
N ASN A 86 1.22 9.64 -12.04
CA ASN A 86 -0.19 9.92 -12.27
C ASN A 86 -1.12 8.87 -11.64
N VAL A 87 -0.74 8.26 -10.50
CA VAL A 87 -1.71 7.46 -9.72
C VAL A 87 -2.74 8.40 -9.11
N GLU A 88 -3.95 8.39 -9.64
CA GLU A 88 -5.05 9.21 -9.16
C GLU A 88 -5.80 8.45 -8.07
N PHE A 89 -5.86 9.03 -6.87
CA PHE A 89 -6.63 8.45 -5.78
C PHE A 89 -8.08 8.87 -5.89
N ILE A 90 -8.96 7.90 -6.10
CA ILE A 90 -10.39 8.10 -5.95
C ILE A 90 -10.75 7.81 -4.51
N TYR A 91 -11.06 8.85 -3.74
CA TYR A 91 -11.44 8.68 -2.35
C TYR A 91 -12.75 7.91 -2.24
N SER A 92 -12.69 6.79 -1.52
CA SER A 92 -13.85 5.99 -1.20
C SER A 92 -14.40 6.44 0.15
N ASN A 93 -15.45 7.26 0.15
CA ASN A 93 -16.19 7.63 1.36
C ASN A 93 -17.15 6.48 1.73
N PHE A 94 -16.62 5.45 2.37
CA PHE A 94 -17.44 4.38 2.97
C PHE A 94 -17.02 4.13 4.41
#